data_AF-B4WPK4-F1
#
_entry.id   AF-B4WPK4-F1
#
_cell.length_a   1.000
_cell.length_b   1.000
_cell.length_c   1.000
_cell.angle_alpha   90.00
_cell.angle_beta   90.00
_cell.angle_gamma   90.00
#
_symmetry.space_group_name_H-M   'P 1'
#
loop_
_entity.id
_entity.type
_entity.pdbx_description
1 polymer ?
#
loop_
_entity_poly.entity_id
_entity_poly.type
_entity_poly.pdbx_seq_one_letter_code
_entity_poly.pdbx_strand_id
1 'polypeptide(L)'
;MNASSSQADISYTNVMEKLVADEVARQKSKLPEKLRRYIKSVEVETYALNRLPALYASSEKGWQIQYEKAGKTYAKEIYKAVRQGVAAVQIDPFRASQPLSAKQGDKSSAILKTFRDLLNRPELSWDDILHECKRLLLPDDHPERPSLDDESKQKSHRQPSTYGSIEPWSRKR
;
A
#
# COMPACT_ATOMS: atom_id res chain seq x y z
N MET A 1 24.98 -28.38 7.84
CA MET A 1 24.98 -27.11 7.07
C MET A 1 23.82 -27.17 6.09
N ASN A 2 22.63 -26.72 6.49
CA ASN A 2 21.47 -26.69 5.58
C ASN A 2 21.22 -25.23 5.22
N ALA A 3 21.68 -24.85 4.03
CA ALA A 3 21.26 -23.62 3.38
C ALA A 3 19.75 -23.74 3.12
N SER A 4 18.96 -23.16 4.02
CA SER A 4 17.55 -22.89 3.77
C SER A 4 17.54 -21.77 2.73
N SER A 5 17.66 -22.15 1.46
CA SER A 5 17.50 -21.21 0.35
C SER A 5 16.10 -20.62 0.49
N SER A 6 16.03 -19.35 0.89
CA SER A 6 14.81 -18.57 0.85
C SER A 6 14.27 -18.67 -0.57
N GLN A 7 13.28 -19.53 -0.80
CA GLN A 7 12.48 -19.50 -2.00
C GLN A 7 11.88 -18.10 -2.02
N ALA A 8 12.42 -17.23 -2.87
CA ALA A 8 11.84 -15.93 -3.14
C ALA A 8 10.36 -16.16 -3.39
N ASP A 9 9.49 -15.55 -2.57
CA ASP A 9 8.05 -15.74 -2.65
C ASP A 9 7.61 -15.59 -4.11
N ILE A 10 7.24 -16.70 -4.74
CA ILE A 10 6.79 -16.73 -6.13
C ILE A 10 5.43 -16.04 -6.16
N SER A 11 5.47 -14.72 -6.40
CA SER A 11 4.33 -13.83 -6.48
C SER A 11 3.91 -13.65 -7.94
N TYR A 12 2.60 -13.63 -8.18
CA TYR A 12 2.03 -13.18 -9.44
C TYR A 12 1.14 -11.97 -9.18
N THR A 13 1.14 -11.02 -10.10
CA THR A 13 0.30 -9.82 -10.02
C THR A 13 -0.34 -9.52 -11.37
N ASN A 14 -1.55 -8.96 -11.35
CA ASN A 14 -2.21 -8.48 -12.55
C ASN A 14 -1.77 -7.04 -12.83
N VAL A 15 -1.09 -6.83 -13.95
CA VAL A 15 -0.56 -5.53 -14.35
C VAL A 15 -1.66 -4.49 -14.54
N MET A 16 -2.88 -4.92 -14.91
CA MET A 16 -4.02 -4.03 -15.09
C MET A 16 -4.44 -3.34 -13.80
N GLU A 17 -4.17 -3.91 -12.63
CA GLU A 17 -4.50 -3.30 -11.33
C GLU A 17 -3.85 -1.92 -11.18
N LYS A 18 -2.56 -1.82 -11.55
CA LYS A 18 -1.82 -0.56 -11.47
C LYS A 18 -2.37 0.48 -12.44
N LEU A 19 -2.58 0.10 -13.70
CA LEU A 19 -3.07 1.01 -14.74
C LEU A 19 -4.50 1.49 -14.46
N VAL A 20 -5.36 0.62 -13.95
CA VAL A 20 -6.73 0.97 -13.55
C VAL A 20 -6.71 1.90 -12.35
N ALA A 21 -5.90 1.62 -11.32
CA ALA A 21 -5.77 2.50 -10.15
C ALA A 21 -5.32 3.92 -10.54
N ASP A 22 -4.32 4.03 -11.42
CA ASP A 22 -3.82 5.32 -11.90
C ASP A 22 -4.90 6.08 -12.70
N GLU A 23 -5.65 5.38 -13.56
CA GLU A 23 -6.75 5.99 -14.32
C GLU A 23 -7.94 6.39 -13.44
N VAL A 24 -8.27 5.59 -12.42
CA VAL A 24 -9.30 5.92 -11.42
C VAL A 24 -8.90 7.19 -10.68
N ALA A 25 -7.66 7.29 -10.21
CA ALA A 25 -7.15 8.50 -9.58
C ALA A 25 -7.25 9.72 -10.52
N ARG A 26 -6.89 9.55 -11.80
CA ARG A 26 -6.96 10.61 -12.82
C ARG A 26 -8.37 11.07 -13.16
N GLN A 27 -9.34 10.15 -13.25
CA GLN A 27 -10.73 10.53 -13.52
C GLN A 27 -11.40 11.12 -12.28
N LYS A 28 -11.12 10.56 -11.10
CA LYS A 28 -11.67 11.02 -9.82
C LYS A 28 -11.17 12.40 -9.42
N SER A 29 -9.94 12.79 -9.78
CA SER A 29 -9.42 14.14 -9.55
C SER A 29 -10.14 15.23 -10.36
N LYS A 30 -10.81 14.86 -11.46
CA LYS A 30 -11.61 15.78 -12.29
C LYS A 30 -13.05 15.94 -11.80
N LEU A 31 -13.47 15.17 -10.79
CA LEU A 31 -14.82 15.24 -10.24
C LEU A 31 -14.95 16.35 -9.19
N PRO A 32 -16.16 16.92 -9.01
CA PRO A 32 -16.45 17.82 -7.90
C PRO A 32 -16.15 17.19 -6.54
N GLU A 33 -15.67 18.00 -5.58
CA GLU A 33 -15.22 17.54 -4.26
C GLU A 33 -16.27 16.71 -3.50
N LYS A 34 -17.55 17.07 -3.62
CA LYS A 34 -18.66 16.33 -3.02
C LYS A 34 -18.74 14.89 -3.52
N LEU A 35 -18.58 14.68 -4.83
CA LEU A 35 -18.60 13.35 -5.45
C LEU A 35 -17.31 12.57 -5.18
N ARG A 36 -16.18 13.27 -5.15
CA ARG A 36 -14.86 12.68 -4.88
C ARG A 36 -14.81 11.97 -3.52
N ARG A 37 -15.44 12.54 -2.49
CA ARG A 37 -15.54 11.94 -1.15
C ARG A 37 -16.43 10.71 -1.10
N TYR A 38 -17.45 10.68 -1.95
CA TYR A 38 -18.46 9.64 -1.92
C TYR A 38 -18.02 8.38 -2.70
N ILE A 39 -17.39 8.57 -3.85
CA ILE A 39 -17.00 7.46 -4.74
C ILE A 39 -15.82 6.70 -4.12
N LYS A 40 -16.04 5.45 -3.74
CA LYS A 40 -14.98 4.54 -3.27
C LYS A 40 -14.15 4.03 -4.46
N SER A 41 -12.84 4.30 -4.45
CA SER A 41 -11.96 3.93 -5.57
C SER A 41 -11.95 2.41 -5.80
N VAL A 42 -11.91 1.62 -4.73
CA VAL A 42 -11.92 0.15 -4.77
C VAL A 42 -13.12 -0.41 -5.53
N GLU A 43 -14.31 0.20 -5.40
CA GLU A 43 -15.50 -0.26 -6.12
C GLU A 43 -15.41 0.05 -7.62
N VAL A 44 -14.84 1.20 -7.98
CA VAL A 44 -14.60 1.57 -9.38
C VAL A 44 -13.53 0.67 -9.99
N GLU A 45 -12.44 0.43 -9.26
CA GLU A 45 -11.34 -0.45 -9.68
C GLU A 45 -11.84 -1.87 -9.92
N THR A 46 -12.56 -2.46 -8.96
CA THR A 46 -13.15 -3.80 -9.10
C THR A 46 -14.18 -3.88 -10.22
N TYR A 47 -15.01 -2.84 -10.41
CA TYR A 47 -15.94 -2.76 -11.54
C TYR A 47 -15.20 -2.79 -12.88
N ALA A 48 -14.12 -2.02 -13.00
CA ALA A 48 -13.35 -1.90 -14.24
C ALA A 48 -12.53 -3.17 -14.51
N LEU A 49 -11.84 -3.71 -13.51
CA LEU A 49 -11.02 -4.93 -13.63
C LEU A 49 -11.85 -6.14 -14.06
N ASN A 50 -13.09 -6.26 -13.59
CA ASN A 50 -14.00 -7.33 -14.00
C ASN A 50 -14.45 -7.25 -15.49
N ARG A 51 -14.05 -6.21 -16.22
CA ARG A 51 -14.42 -5.97 -17.63
C ARG A 51 -13.21 -5.83 -18.55
N LEU A 52 -12.01 -5.95 -18.00
CA LEU A 52 -10.76 -5.81 -18.72
C LEU A 52 -10.04 -7.17 -18.75
N PRO A 53 -9.26 -7.45 -19.81
CA PRO A 53 -8.47 -8.67 -19.85
C PRO A 53 -7.44 -8.67 -18.72
N ALA A 54 -7.34 -9.76 -17.97
CA ALA A 54 -6.33 -9.89 -16.93
C ALA A 54 -4.95 -10.15 -17.56
N LEU A 55 -3.94 -9.39 -17.15
CA LEU A 55 -2.57 -9.50 -17.64
C LEU A 55 -1.65 -9.86 -16.48
N TYR A 56 -1.54 -11.14 -16.19
CA TYR A 56 -0.69 -11.61 -15.11
C TYR A 56 0.79 -11.63 -15.51
N ALA A 57 1.64 -11.32 -14.53
CA ALA A 57 3.08 -11.46 -14.61
C ALA A 57 3.62 -12.07 -13.31
N SER A 58 4.59 -12.97 -13.46
CA SER A 58 5.32 -13.65 -12.37
C SER A 58 6.80 -13.24 -12.30
N SER A 59 7.22 -12.28 -13.12
CA SER A 59 8.57 -11.71 -13.15
C SER A 59 8.51 -10.22 -13.43
N GLU A 60 9.48 -9.47 -12.94
CA GLU A 60 9.58 -8.02 -13.17
C GLU A 60 9.67 -7.69 -14.67
N LYS A 61 10.48 -8.45 -15.43
CA LYS A 61 10.58 -8.29 -16.88
C LYS A 61 9.24 -8.56 -17.58
N GLY A 62 8.53 -9.62 -17.18
CA GLY A 62 7.20 -9.92 -17.69
C GLY A 62 6.20 -8.82 -17.34
N TRP A 63 6.30 -8.26 -16.14
CA TRP A 63 5.46 -7.15 -15.68
C TRP A 63 5.66 -5.91 -16.56
N GLN A 64 6.91 -5.52 -16.82
CA GLN A 64 7.22 -4.34 -17.63
C GLN A 64 6.72 -4.48 -19.08
N ILE A 65 6.93 -5.64 -19.71
CA ILE A 65 6.42 -5.92 -21.06
C ILE A 65 4.90 -5.83 -21.11
N GLN A 66 4.22 -6.44 -20.14
CA GLN A 66 2.76 -6.39 -20.07
C GLN A 66 2.25 -4.98 -19.78
N TYR A 67 2.98 -4.19 -18.98
CA TYR A 67 2.64 -2.82 -18.66
C TYR A 67 2.69 -1.92 -19.89
N GLU A 68 3.78 -2.00 -20.66
CA GLU A 68 3.93 -1.24 -21.91
C GLU A 68 2.88 -1.65 -22.95
N LYS A 69 2.65 -2.96 -23.11
CA LYS A 69 1.62 -3.49 -24.00
C LYS A 69 0.24 -2.98 -23.60
N ALA A 70 -0.09 -3.03 -22.32
CA ALA A 70 -1.38 -2.60 -21.81
C ALA A 70 -1.60 -1.09 -21.97
N GLY A 71 -0.57 -0.29 -21.71
CA GLY A 71 -0.61 1.15 -21.94
C GLY A 71 -0.84 1.54 -23.40
N LYS A 72 -0.33 0.75 -24.35
CA LYS A 72 -0.53 1.01 -25.80
C LYS A 72 -1.86 0.47 -26.32
N THR A 73 -2.20 -0.78 -25.98
CA THR A 73 -3.36 -1.49 -26.56
C THR A 73 -4.66 -1.18 -25.82
N TYR A 74 -4.63 -1.14 -24.48
CA TYR A 74 -5.83 -1.11 -23.66
C TYR A 74 -6.16 0.26 -23.07
N ALA A 75 -5.37 1.31 -23.32
CA ALA A 75 -5.63 2.65 -22.75
C ALA A 75 -7.06 3.17 -22.97
N LYS A 76 -7.62 2.99 -24.18
CA LYS A 76 -9.00 3.42 -24.49
C LYS A 76 -10.04 2.59 -23.74
N GLU A 77 -9.80 1.30 -23.60
CA GLU A 77 -10.71 0.38 -22.89
C GLU A 77 -10.68 0.62 -21.39
N ILE A 78 -9.48 0.81 -20.82
CA ILE A 78 -9.27 1.20 -19.42
C ILE A 78 -10.02 2.51 -19.14
N TYR A 79 -9.84 3.53 -19.97
CA TYR A 79 -10.56 4.80 -19.85
C TYR A 79 -12.09 4.59 -19.82
N LYS A 80 -12.63 3.81 -20.76
CA LYS A 80 -14.06 3.54 -20.87
C LYS A 80 -14.59 2.75 -19.67
N ALA A 81 -13.88 1.71 -19.25
CA ALA A 81 -14.26 0.85 -18.14
C ALA A 81 -14.28 1.62 -16.82
N VAL A 82 -13.26 2.45 -16.56
CA VAL A 82 -13.22 3.33 -15.38
C VAL A 82 -14.35 4.34 -15.41
N ARG A 83 -14.61 4.97 -16.56
CA ARG A 83 -15.71 5.94 -16.70
C ARG A 83 -17.07 5.31 -16.42
N GLN A 84 -17.29 4.08 -16.90
CA GLN A 84 -18.48 3.31 -16.60
C GLN A 84 -18.55 2.91 -15.12
N GLY A 85 -17.43 2.56 -14.50
CA GLY A 85 -17.37 2.25 -13.06
C GLY A 85 -17.71 3.45 -12.19
N VAL A 86 -17.19 4.63 -12.53
CA VAL A 86 -17.56 5.88 -11.85
C VAL A 86 -19.07 6.12 -11.96
N ALA A 87 -19.65 5.97 -13.15
CA ALA A 87 -21.09 6.13 -13.34
C ALA A 87 -21.90 5.08 -12.57
N ALA A 88 -21.47 3.82 -12.57
CA ALA A 88 -22.15 2.74 -11.85
C ALA A 88 -22.17 2.96 -10.33
N VAL A 89 -21.06 3.43 -9.76
CA VAL A 89 -20.97 3.77 -8.33
C VAL A 89 -21.77 5.03 -7.99
N GLN A 90 -21.90 5.97 -8.93
CA GLN A 90 -22.75 7.16 -8.74
C GLN A 90 -24.25 6.86 -8.71
N ILE A 91 -24.71 5.80 -9.39
CA ILE A 91 -26.13 5.46 -9.47
C ILE A 91 -26.70 5.03 -8.11
N ASP A 92 -25.91 4.32 -7.30
CA ASP A 92 -26.31 3.92 -5.94
C ASP A 92 -25.23 4.28 -4.92
N PRO A 93 -25.15 5.56 -4.52
CA PRO A 93 -24.18 6.00 -3.53
C PRO A 93 -24.41 5.28 -2.18
N PHE A 94 -25.66 5.15 -1.74
CA PHE A 94 -25.97 4.60 -0.41
C PHE A 94 -25.90 3.09 -0.33
N ARG A 95 -25.40 2.42 -1.37
CA ARG A 95 -25.21 0.98 -1.36
C ARG A 95 -24.36 0.55 -0.17
N ALA A 96 -24.97 -0.21 0.74
CA ALA A 96 -24.26 -0.83 1.84
C ALA A 96 -23.36 -1.95 1.29
N SER A 97 -22.10 -1.63 0.98
CA SER A 97 -21.08 -2.62 0.68
C SER A 97 -20.31 -2.97 1.95
N GLN A 98 -20.38 -4.23 2.37
CA GLN A 98 -19.48 -4.75 3.39
C GLN A 98 -18.12 -5.04 2.73
N PRO A 99 -17.05 -4.31 3.09
CA PRO A 99 -15.75 -4.50 2.45
C PRO A 99 -15.16 -5.86 2.83
N LEU A 100 -14.43 -6.48 1.88
CA LEU A 100 -13.63 -7.68 2.17
C LEU A 100 -12.46 -7.29 3.08
N SER A 101 -12.33 -7.94 4.23
CA SER A 101 -11.12 -7.79 5.06
C SER A 101 -9.95 -8.50 4.38
N ALA A 102 -8.92 -7.74 4.02
CA ALA A 102 -7.66 -8.27 3.53
C ALA A 102 -6.95 -9.05 4.67
N LYS A 103 -7.19 -10.37 4.75
CA LYS A 103 -6.60 -11.25 5.78
C LYS A 103 -5.12 -11.61 5.53
N GLN A 104 -4.40 -10.91 4.64
CA GLN A 104 -3.00 -11.27 4.34
C GLN A 104 -2.01 -10.91 5.46
N GLY A 105 -2.43 -10.16 6.49
CA GLY A 105 -1.60 -9.81 7.63
C GLY A 105 -1.83 -10.63 8.91
N ASP A 106 -2.76 -11.60 8.93
CA ASP A 106 -3.34 -12.12 10.17
C ASP A 106 -2.33 -12.75 11.13
N LYS A 107 -1.30 -13.44 10.61
CA LYS A 107 -0.29 -14.08 11.48
C LYS A 107 0.65 -13.05 12.10
N SER A 108 1.20 -12.15 11.29
CA SER A 108 2.14 -11.13 11.77
C SER A 108 1.43 -10.13 12.68
N SER A 109 0.22 -9.69 12.33
CA SER A 109 -0.58 -8.80 13.16
C SER A 109 -1.00 -9.47 14.48
N ALA A 110 -1.36 -10.76 14.46
CA ALA A 110 -1.64 -11.53 15.67
C ALA A 110 -0.40 -11.66 16.55
N ILE A 111 0.77 -11.96 15.97
CA ILE A 111 2.04 -12.05 16.69
C ILE A 111 2.37 -10.70 17.35
N LEU A 112 2.27 -9.59 16.61
CA LEU A 112 2.51 -8.24 17.14
C LEU A 112 1.54 -7.90 18.28
N LYS A 113 0.28 -8.31 18.15
CA LYS A 113 -0.72 -8.16 19.22
C LYS A 113 -0.32 -8.95 20.47
N THR A 114 0.07 -10.21 20.33
CA THR A 114 0.58 -11.01 21.47
C THR A 114 1.81 -10.40 22.13
N PHE A 115 2.74 -9.80 21.36
CA PHE A 115 3.89 -9.10 21.93
C PHE A 115 3.50 -7.84 22.71
N ARG A 116 2.54 -7.05 22.21
CA ARG A 116 2.02 -5.88 22.94
C ARG A 116 1.39 -6.26 24.27
N ASP A 117 0.61 -7.34 24.27
CA ASP A 117 -0.06 -7.86 25.45
C ASP A 117 0.98 -8.39 26.47
N LEU A 118 1.99 -9.16 26.01
CA LEU A 118 3.03 -9.73 26.87
C LEU A 118 3.96 -8.66 27.47
N LEU A 119 4.33 -7.66 26.68
CA LEU A 119 5.25 -6.59 27.11
C LEU A 119 4.52 -5.40 27.76
N ASN A 120 3.19 -5.45 27.86
CA ASN A 120 2.33 -4.38 28.37
C ASN A 120 2.63 -3.00 27.74
N ARG A 121 2.92 -3.01 26.42
CA ARG A 121 3.27 -1.83 25.63
C ARG A 121 2.29 -1.75 24.44
N PRO A 122 1.19 -0.97 24.52
CA PRO A 122 0.17 -0.95 23.46
C PRO A 122 0.65 -0.33 22.15
N GLU A 123 1.58 0.62 22.22
CA GLU A 123 2.14 1.34 21.06
C GLU A 123 3.38 0.67 20.45
N LEU A 124 3.62 -0.61 20.77
CA LEU A 124 4.81 -1.33 20.30
C LEU A 124 4.81 -1.46 18.76
N SER A 125 5.89 -1.01 18.14
CA SER A 125 6.21 -1.17 16.72
C SER A 125 7.02 -2.45 16.48
N TRP A 126 7.08 -2.89 15.23
CA TRP A 126 7.99 -3.96 14.81
C TRP A 126 9.46 -3.61 15.04
N ASP A 127 9.82 -2.33 14.88
CA ASP A 127 11.19 -1.85 15.12
C ASP A 127 11.56 -1.99 16.61
N ASP A 128 10.61 -1.74 17.51
CA ASP A 128 10.84 -1.84 18.95
C ASP A 128 11.05 -3.31 19.37
N ILE A 129 10.29 -4.24 18.77
CA ILE A 129 10.51 -5.68 18.98
C ILE A 129 11.89 -6.07 18.48
N LEU A 130 12.26 -5.65 17.27
CA LEU A 130 13.57 -5.97 16.71
C LEU A 130 14.69 -5.40 17.57
N HIS A 131 14.53 -4.19 18.09
CA HIS A 131 15.48 -3.56 19.00
C HIS A 131 15.66 -4.37 20.29
N GLU A 132 14.56 -4.75 20.95
CA GLU A 132 14.59 -5.54 22.18
C GLU A 132 15.14 -6.95 21.95
N CYS A 133 14.76 -7.60 20.83
CA CYS A 133 15.31 -8.89 20.45
C CYS A 133 16.82 -8.81 20.17
N LYS A 134 17.29 -7.79 19.45
CA LYS A 134 18.72 -7.56 19.21
C LYS A 134 19.47 -7.34 20.53
N ARG A 135 18.90 -6.55 21.45
CA ARG A 135 19.48 -6.31 22.77
C ARG A 135 19.59 -7.58 23.61
N LEU A 136 18.59 -8.46 23.57
CA LEU A 136 18.53 -9.66 24.41
C LEU A 136 19.29 -10.86 23.83
N LEU A 137 19.33 -11.00 22.51
CA LEU A 137 19.86 -12.19 21.84
C LEU A 137 21.30 -12.02 21.33
N LEU A 138 21.78 -10.79 21.11
CA LEU A 138 23.14 -10.57 20.62
C LEU A 138 24.14 -10.51 21.78
N PRO A 139 25.34 -11.13 21.64
CA PRO A 139 26.43 -10.97 22.59
C PRO A 139 26.79 -9.50 22.83
N ASP A 140 27.35 -9.19 24.01
CA ASP A 140 27.69 -7.82 24.41
C ASP A 140 28.62 -7.12 23.39
N ASP A 141 29.50 -7.87 22.73
CA ASP A 141 30.48 -7.35 21.75
C ASP A 141 29.96 -7.26 20.30
N HIS A 142 28.66 -7.51 20.07
CA HIS A 142 28.11 -7.55 18.71
C HIS A 142 27.86 -6.13 18.15
N PRO A 143 28.31 -5.80 16.92
CA PRO A 143 28.24 -4.44 16.38
C PRO A 143 26.82 -3.90 16.18
N GLU A 144 25.84 -4.78 16.00
CA GLU A 144 24.42 -4.39 15.86
C GLU A 144 23.64 -4.34 17.18
N ARG A 145 24.30 -4.54 18.32
CA ARG A 145 23.62 -4.47 19.62
C ARG A 145 23.34 -3.00 19.97
N PRO A 146 22.08 -2.62 20.20
CA PRO A 146 21.76 -1.25 20.57
C PRO A 146 22.32 -0.87 21.94
N SER A 147 22.80 0.37 22.08
CA SER A 147 23.29 0.90 23.35
C SER A 147 22.12 1.29 24.27
N LEU A 148 22.32 1.24 25.59
CA LEU A 148 21.27 1.59 26.57
C LEU A 148 20.84 3.06 26.48
N ASP A 149 21.67 3.94 25.92
CA ASP A 149 21.42 5.38 25.85
C ASP A 149 20.54 5.79 24.64
N ASP A 150 20.33 4.89 23.68
CA ASP A 150 19.63 5.19 22.42
C ASP A 150 18.10 5.19 22.54
N GLU A 151 17.51 4.65 23.61
CA GLU A 151 16.06 4.65 23.87
C GLU A 151 15.46 6.07 23.88
N SER A 152 16.27 7.07 24.25
CA SER A 152 15.87 8.47 24.36
C SER A 152 15.84 9.21 23.01
N LYS A 153 16.64 8.76 22.03
CA LYS A 153 16.78 9.41 20.72
C LYS A 153 15.73 8.95 19.69
N GLN A 154 15.22 7.72 19.83
CA GLN A 154 14.20 7.20 18.90
C GLN A 154 12.81 7.84 19.09
N LYS A 155 12.43 8.19 20.33
CA LYS A 155 11.15 8.86 20.62
C LYS A 155 11.08 10.31 20.12
N SER A 156 12.22 10.98 19.99
CA SER A 156 12.29 12.41 19.62
C SER A 156 12.39 12.68 18.12
N HIS A 157 12.67 11.66 17.28
CA HIS A 157 12.90 11.86 15.85
C HIS A 157 11.68 11.64 14.94
N ARG A 158 10.49 11.40 15.49
CA ARG A 158 9.25 11.37 14.70
C ARG A 158 8.46 12.67 14.88
N GLN A 159 8.90 13.75 14.23
CA GLN A 159 7.93 14.73 13.75
C GLN A 159 7.27 14.15 12.48
N PRO A 160 5.94 14.17 12.36
CA PRO A 160 5.28 13.86 11.10
C PRO A 160 5.79 14.86 10.05
N SER A 161 6.39 14.36 8.97
CA SER A 161 6.66 15.18 7.79
C SER A 161 5.36 15.85 7.36
N THR A 162 5.28 17.16 7.52
CA THR A 162 4.24 18.01 6.94
C THR A 162 4.43 18.03 5.42
N TYR A 163 4.08 16.93 4.75
CA TYR A 163 3.92 16.94 3.30
C TYR A 163 2.55 17.54 2.98
N GLY A 164 2.51 18.87 2.93
CA GLY A 164 1.28 19.61 2.64
C GLY A 164 1.24 20.99 3.30
N SER A 165 2.24 21.83 3.06
CA SER A 165 2.05 23.28 3.16
C SER A 165 2.60 23.92 1.91
N ILE A 166 1.64 24.37 1.11
CA ILE A 166 1.76 25.24 -0.04
C ILE A 166 2.54 26.48 0.39
N GLU A 167 3.62 26.82 -0.32
CA GLU A 167 4.05 28.21 -0.44
C GLU A 167 4.25 28.56 -1.93
N PRO A 168 3.59 29.62 -2.42
CA PRO A 168 3.60 30.04 -3.81
C PRO A 168 4.75 31.01 -4.06
N TRP A 169 5.59 30.75 -5.08
CA TRP A 169 6.50 31.81 -5.52
C TRP A 169 5.72 32.78 -6.42
N SER A 170 5.33 33.90 -5.80
CA SER A 170 4.88 35.11 -6.49
C SER A 170 6.06 35.77 -7.21
N ARG A 171 5.79 36.30 -8.41
CA ARG A 171 6.68 37.23 -9.12
C ARG A 171 6.95 38.49 -8.31
N LYS A 172 8.16 39.02 -8.44
CA LYS A 172 8.54 40.46 -8.50
C LYS A 172 10.06 40.49 -8.72
N ARG A 173 10.66 41.40 -9.48
CA ARG A 173 10.20 42.42 -10.43
C ARG A 173 11.43 42.75 -11.27
#